data_AF-A0A7K4C8U0-F1
#
_entry.id   AF-A0A7K4C8U0-F1
#
_cell.length_a   1.000
_cell.length_b   1.000
_cell.length_c   1.000
_cell.angle_alpha   90.00
_cell.angle_beta   90.00
_cell.angle_gamma   90.00
#
_symmetry.space_group_name_H-M   'P 1'
#
loop_
_entity.id
_entity.type
_entity.pdbx_description
1 polymer ?
#
loop_
_entity_poly.entity_id
_entity_poly.type
_entity_poly.pdbx_seq_one_letter_code
_entity_poly.pdbx_strand_id
1 'polypeptide(L)'
;MTIFQATKTVLKSLFSRPATLMYPAKPAKKTALTRGHVKIDPDKCITCKMCQRKCPSQAIEVDNKERTWQIDQMRCVVCAICVDTCPTKCLTMDTQYRPAMTARGGVEKFTVAGPKKKEPAAAPADGAKPKE
;
A
#
# COMPACT_ATOMS: atom_id res chain seq x y z
N MET A 1 -27.88 40.94 11.95
CA MET A 1 -26.74 40.74 12.87
C MET A 1 -25.87 39.55 12.43
N THR A 2 -25.36 39.54 11.20
CA THR A 2 -24.56 38.42 10.64
C THR A 2 -23.23 38.88 10.01
N ILE A 3 -23.05 40.20 9.84
CA ILE A 3 -21.85 40.78 9.19
C ILE A 3 -20.63 40.78 10.14
N PHE A 4 -20.82 41.09 11.42
CA PHE A 4 -19.71 41.23 12.39
C PHE A 4 -18.94 39.94 12.70
N GLN A 5 -19.58 38.77 12.60
CA GLN A 5 -18.93 37.48 12.86
C GLN A 5 -17.97 37.07 11.73
N ALA A 6 -18.32 37.40 10.49
CA ALA A 6 -17.46 37.14 9.33
C ALA A 6 -16.19 38.00 9.39
N THR A 7 -16.31 39.29 9.72
CA THR A 7 -15.17 40.22 9.80
C THR A 7 -14.13 39.77 10.84
N LYS A 8 -14.57 39.30 12.02
CA LYS A 8 -13.67 38.76 13.06
C LYS A 8 -12.88 37.54 12.59
N THR A 9 -13.53 36.65 11.84
CA THR A 9 -12.91 35.43 11.32
C THR A 9 -11.92 35.74 10.20
N VAL A 10 -12.28 36.67 9.30
CA VAL A 10 -11.39 37.14 8.23
C VAL A 10 -10.13 37.80 8.81
N LEU A 11 -10.28 38.69 9.80
CA LEU A 11 -9.15 39.33 10.44
C LEU A 11 -8.22 38.31 11.12
N LYS A 12 -8.79 37.32 11.84
CA LYS A 12 -8.02 36.25 12.48
C LYS A 12 -7.30 35.36 11.46
N SER A 13 -7.95 35.05 10.34
CA SER A 13 -7.38 34.24 9.26
C SER A 13 -6.20 34.95 8.59
N LEU A 14 -6.32 36.26 8.34
CA LEU A 14 -5.28 37.09 7.71
C LEU A 14 -3.98 37.13 8.53
N PHE A 15 -4.07 37.18 9.85
CA PHE A 15 -2.90 37.19 10.74
C PHE A 15 -2.42 35.80 11.16
N SER A 16 -3.12 34.73 10.76
CA SER A 16 -2.70 33.36 11.07
C SER A 16 -1.75 32.82 10.00
N ARG A 17 -0.89 31.87 10.38
CA ARG A 17 -0.01 31.20 9.41
C ARG A 17 -0.85 30.42 8.40
N PRO A 18 -0.49 30.44 7.10
CA PRO A 18 -1.23 29.71 6.09
C PRO A 18 -1.16 28.20 6.38
N ALA A 19 -2.28 27.50 6.20
CA ALA A 19 -2.34 26.05 6.33
C ALA A 19 -1.67 25.30 5.17
N THR A 20 -1.23 26.03 4.13
CA THR A 20 -0.60 25.45 2.94
C THR A 20 0.82 24.97 3.24
N LEU A 21 1.15 23.80 2.68
CA LEU A 21 2.51 23.28 2.65
C LEU A 21 3.16 23.68 1.32
N MET A 22 4.45 24.04 1.35
CA MET A 22 5.24 24.34 0.16
C MET A 22 5.64 23.05 -0.57
N TYR A 23 4.68 22.39 -1.21
CA TYR A 23 4.95 21.23 -2.07
C TYR A 23 5.60 21.71 -3.37
N PRO A 24 6.68 21.07 -3.89
CA PRO A 24 7.32 19.83 -3.43
C PRO A 24 8.51 20.02 -2.46
N ALA A 25 8.89 21.26 -2.11
CA ALA A 25 10.05 21.55 -1.25
C ALA A 25 9.93 20.98 0.19
N LYS A 26 8.72 20.91 0.75
CA LYS A 26 8.40 20.24 2.00
C LYS A 26 7.43 19.08 1.73
N PRO A 27 7.82 17.82 1.98
CA PRO A 27 6.95 16.67 1.71
C PRO A 27 5.76 16.64 2.69
N ALA A 28 4.65 16.06 2.22
CA ALA A 28 3.49 15.81 3.07
C ALA A 28 3.84 14.84 4.21
N LYS A 29 3.17 15.00 5.36
CA LYS A 29 3.33 14.11 6.52
C LYS A 29 2.82 12.71 6.16
N LYS A 30 3.71 11.71 6.18
CA LYS A 30 3.39 10.28 6.03
C LYS A 30 3.35 9.61 7.40
N THR A 31 2.51 8.60 7.54
CA THR A 31 2.39 7.78 8.77
C THR A 31 2.72 6.33 8.47
N ALA A 32 2.97 5.52 9.50
CA ALA A 32 3.28 4.10 9.32
C ALA A 32 2.15 3.29 8.64
N LEU A 33 0.90 3.77 8.71
CA LEU A 33 -0.27 3.14 8.09
C LEU A 33 -0.62 3.72 6.72
N THR A 34 0.18 4.67 6.20
CA THR A 34 -0.05 5.26 4.89
C THR A 34 0.10 4.20 3.81
N ARG A 35 -0.96 4.02 3.00
CA ARG A 35 -0.98 3.07 1.88
C ARG A 35 -0.58 3.79 0.60
N GLY A 36 0.61 3.50 0.08
CA GLY A 36 1.15 4.07 -1.14
C GLY A 36 0.94 3.15 -2.35
N HIS A 37 1.74 2.09 -2.45
CA HIS A 37 1.62 1.09 -3.51
C HIS A 37 2.04 -0.30 -3.02
N VAL A 38 1.62 -1.34 -3.74
CA VAL A 38 1.94 -2.73 -3.39
C VAL A 38 3.30 -3.08 -3.98
N LYS A 39 4.20 -3.59 -3.15
CA LYS A 39 5.51 -4.12 -3.56
C LYS A 39 5.56 -5.62 -3.34
N ILE A 40 6.15 -6.34 -4.30
CA ILE A 40 6.35 -7.79 -4.24
C ILE A 40 7.81 -8.16 -4.03
N ASP A 41 8.06 -9.12 -3.15
CA ASP A 41 9.31 -9.89 -3.06
C ASP A 41 9.18 -11.16 -3.91
N PRO A 42 9.70 -11.20 -5.15
CA PRO A 42 9.52 -12.33 -6.06
C PRO A 42 10.15 -13.63 -5.53
N ASP A 43 11.17 -13.54 -4.68
CA ASP A 43 11.86 -14.71 -4.11
C ASP A 43 11.01 -15.47 -3.07
N LYS A 44 10.04 -14.80 -2.45
CA LYS A 44 9.17 -15.41 -1.41
C LYS A 44 7.81 -15.86 -1.94
N CYS A 45 7.50 -15.52 -3.20
CA CYS A 45 6.21 -15.83 -3.79
C CYS A 45 6.16 -17.32 -4.21
N ILE A 46 5.09 -18.02 -3.83
CA ILE A 46 4.85 -19.44 -4.17
C ILE A 46 3.78 -19.62 -5.25
N THR A 47 3.36 -18.55 -5.92
CA THR A 47 2.31 -18.59 -6.97
C THR A 47 1.01 -19.28 -6.50
N CYS A 48 0.58 -19.02 -5.26
CA CYS A 48 -0.62 -19.65 -4.67
C CYS A 48 -1.96 -19.04 -5.12
N LYS A 49 -1.92 -17.95 -5.91
CA LYS A 49 -3.09 -17.20 -6.44
C LYS A 49 -4.10 -16.69 -5.39
N MET A 50 -3.74 -16.66 -4.11
CA MET A 50 -4.61 -16.15 -3.05
C MET A 50 -4.87 -14.66 -3.21
N CYS A 51 -3.83 -13.88 -3.50
CA CYS A 51 -3.91 -12.44 -3.73
C CYS A 51 -4.80 -12.07 -4.93
N GLN A 52 -4.72 -12.82 -6.03
CA GLN A 52 -5.59 -12.65 -7.20
C GLN A 52 -7.06 -12.90 -6.83
N ARG A 53 -7.38 -14.00 -6.13
CA ARG A 53 -8.75 -14.36 -5.76
C ARG A 53 -9.41 -13.40 -4.76
N LYS A 54 -8.62 -12.76 -3.89
CA LYS A 54 -9.11 -11.82 -2.88
C LYS A 54 -9.06 -10.36 -3.31
N CYS A 55 -8.52 -10.06 -4.48
CA CYS A 55 -8.48 -8.70 -5.00
C CYS A 55 -9.90 -8.26 -5.42
N PRO A 56 -10.49 -7.22 -4.79
CA PRO A 56 -11.84 -6.78 -5.11
C PRO A 56 -11.97 -6.19 -6.52
N SER A 57 -10.90 -5.57 -7.02
CA SER A 57 -10.84 -4.96 -8.36
C SER A 57 -10.19 -5.86 -9.42
N GLN A 58 -9.86 -7.10 -9.07
CA GLN A 58 -9.20 -8.07 -9.97
C GLN A 58 -7.95 -7.50 -10.67
N ALA A 59 -7.20 -6.65 -9.96
CA ALA A 59 -6.01 -5.98 -10.48
C ALA A 59 -4.78 -6.88 -10.58
N ILE A 60 -4.77 -8.03 -9.90
CA ILE A 60 -3.61 -8.91 -9.80
C ILE A 60 -3.84 -10.16 -10.66
N GLU A 61 -2.85 -10.54 -11.45
CA GLU A 61 -2.85 -11.76 -12.25
C GLU A 61 -1.61 -12.61 -11.92
N VAL A 62 -1.82 -13.90 -11.67
CA VAL A 62 -0.76 -14.84 -11.30
C VAL A 62 -0.79 -16.06 -12.21
N ASP A 63 0.30 -16.26 -12.94
CA ASP A 63 0.52 -17.43 -13.78
C ASP A 63 1.46 -18.43 -13.08
N ASN A 64 1.02 -19.68 -12.96
CA ASN A 64 1.80 -20.74 -12.33
C ASN A 64 2.75 -21.43 -13.33
N LYS A 65 2.41 -21.45 -14.61
CA LYS A 65 3.22 -22.04 -15.68
C LYS A 65 4.42 -21.15 -15.97
N GLU A 66 4.17 -19.85 -16.17
CA GLU A 66 5.23 -18.87 -16.40
C GLU A 66 5.92 -18.41 -15.11
N ARG A 67 5.34 -18.74 -13.94
CA ARG A 67 5.74 -18.21 -12.63
C ARG A 67 5.81 -16.68 -12.65
N THR A 68 4.77 -16.04 -13.18
CA THR A 68 4.70 -14.58 -13.27
C THR A 68 3.63 -14.04 -12.34
N TRP A 69 3.93 -12.90 -11.73
CA TRP A 69 3.00 -12.13 -10.92
C TRP A 69 2.89 -10.73 -11.54
N GLN A 70 1.67 -10.31 -11.83
CA GLN A 70 1.38 -9.06 -12.50
C GLN A 70 0.38 -8.25 -11.70
N ILE A 71 0.57 -6.93 -11.66
CA ILE A 71 -0.39 -6.00 -11.08
C ILE A 71 -0.69 -4.87 -12.05
N ASP A 72 -1.98 -4.69 -12.33
CA ASP A 72 -2.50 -3.52 -13.01
C ASP A 72 -2.77 -2.42 -11.99
N GLN A 73 -1.91 -1.41 -12.00
CA GLN A 73 -1.98 -0.33 -11.04
C GLN A 73 -3.11 0.66 -11.32
N MET A 74 -3.63 0.69 -12.55
CA MET A 74 -4.80 1.50 -12.88
C MET A 74 -6.08 0.90 -12.32
N ARG A 75 -6.10 -0.44 -12.12
CA ARG A 75 -7.20 -1.15 -11.46
C ARG A 75 -7.03 -1.28 -9.95
N CYS A 76 -5.83 -1.07 -9.42
CA CYS A 76 -5.55 -1.23 -7.99
C CYS A 76 -6.20 -0.12 -7.16
N VAL A 77 -7.02 -0.48 -6.17
CA VAL A 77 -7.67 0.46 -5.23
C VAL A 77 -6.90 0.64 -3.91
N VAL A 78 -5.68 0.10 -3.83
CA VAL A 78 -4.74 0.29 -2.69
C VAL A 78 -5.35 -0.11 -1.33
N CYS A 79 -6.15 -1.18 -1.31
CA CYS A 79 -6.88 -1.63 -0.12
C CYS A 79 -6.07 -2.49 0.87
N ALA A 80 -4.90 -2.99 0.46
CA ALA A 80 -3.99 -3.87 1.22
C ALA A 80 -4.50 -5.30 1.53
N ILE A 81 -5.69 -5.71 1.07
CA ILE A 81 -6.23 -7.07 1.30
C ILE A 81 -5.28 -8.17 0.77
N CYS A 82 -4.59 -7.91 -0.34
CA CYS A 82 -3.62 -8.85 -0.91
C CYS A 82 -2.41 -9.09 0.00
N VAL A 83 -2.00 -8.09 0.77
CA VAL A 83 -0.90 -8.18 1.76
C VAL A 83 -1.35 -9.05 2.93
N ASP A 84 -2.55 -8.81 3.45
CA ASP A 84 -3.10 -9.53 4.61
C ASP A 84 -3.39 -11.00 4.28
N THR A 85 -3.86 -11.29 3.07
CA THR A 85 -4.20 -12.64 2.63
C THR A 85 -2.96 -13.47 2.25
N CYS A 86 -1.79 -12.85 2.07
CA CYS A 86 -0.61 -13.55 1.57
C CYS A 86 -0.02 -14.48 2.65
N PRO A 87 0.00 -15.82 2.45
CA PRO A 87 0.48 -16.75 3.47
C PRO A 87 1.99 -16.66 3.70
N THR A 88 2.77 -16.34 2.64
CA THR A 88 4.23 -16.19 2.74
C THR A 88 4.66 -14.76 3.06
N LYS A 89 3.70 -13.84 3.23
CA LYS A 89 3.95 -12.39 3.43
C LYS A 89 4.96 -11.80 2.44
N CYS A 90 4.91 -12.25 1.18
CA CYS A 90 5.78 -11.73 0.11
C CYS A 90 5.33 -10.38 -0.46
N LEU A 91 4.13 -9.90 -0.09
CA LEU A 91 3.59 -8.61 -0.51
C LEU A 91 3.71 -7.64 0.66
N THR A 92 4.08 -6.40 0.37
CA THR A 92 4.16 -5.33 1.36
C THR A 92 3.48 -4.07 0.83
N MET A 93 2.94 -3.26 1.73
CA MET A 93 2.47 -1.92 1.39
C MET A 93 3.59 -0.92 1.62
N ASP A 94 4.06 -0.29 0.55
CA ASP A 94 4.98 0.82 0.67
C ASP A 94 4.23 2.09 1.07
N THR A 95 4.88 2.93 1.86
CA THR A 95 4.37 4.23 2.32
C THR A 95 4.58 5.32 1.27
N GLN A 96 5.42 5.06 0.26
CA GLN A 96 5.65 5.97 -0.85
C GLN A 96 4.54 5.85 -1.89
N TYR A 97 3.97 6.98 -2.29
CA TYR A 97 3.10 7.03 -3.45
C TYR A 97 3.91 6.78 -4.71
N ARG A 98 3.30 6.10 -5.69
CA ARG A 98 3.92 5.91 -6.99
C ARG A 98 4.02 7.25 -7.73
N PRO A 99 5.04 7.42 -8.61
CA PRO A 99 5.06 8.56 -9.51
C PRO A 99 3.88 8.50 -10.48
N ALA A 100 3.50 9.66 -11.00
CA ALA A 100 2.45 9.77 -12.01
C ALA A 100 2.83 8.94 -13.25
N MET A 101 1.88 8.18 -13.77
CA MET A 101 2.10 7.33 -14.93
C MET A 101 1.98 8.15 -16.21
N THR A 102 2.98 8.06 -17.08
CA THR A 102 3.05 8.84 -18.34
C THR A 102 2.58 8.04 -19.56
N ALA A 103 2.45 6.72 -19.45
CA ALA A 103 2.03 5.82 -20.51
C ALA A 103 0.76 5.03 -20.14
N ARG A 104 -0.03 4.63 -21.14
CA ARG A 104 -1.20 3.76 -20.93
C ARG A 104 -0.77 2.33 -20.64
N GLY A 105 -1.53 1.62 -19.80
CA GLY A 105 -1.34 0.20 -19.54
C GLY A 105 -0.41 -0.08 -18.36
N GLY A 106 -0.77 0.40 -17.17
CA GLY A 106 0.06 0.35 -15.96
C GLY A 106 0.26 -1.02 -15.31
N VAL A 107 0.55 -2.02 -16.14
CA VAL A 107 0.78 -3.40 -15.73
C VAL A 107 2.27 -3.57 -15.46
N GLU A 108 2.60 -3.87 -14.20
CA GLU A 108 3.94 -4.30 -13.83
C GLU A 108 3.97 -5.82 -13.74
N LYS A 109 4.85 -6.45 -14.52
CA LYS A 109 5.06 -7.91 -14.55
C LYS A 109 6.38 -8.25 -13.86
N PHE A 110 6.31 -9.16 -12.88
CA PHE A 110 7.44 -9.66 -12.12
C PHE A 110 7.57 -11.17 -12.33
N THR A 111 8.79 -11.66 -12.52
CA THR A 111 9.11 -13.10 -12.58
C THR A 111 9.40 -13.61 -11.16
N VAL A 112 8.82 -14.76 -10.81
CA VAL A 112 8.88 -15.35 -9.47
C VAL A 112 9.88 -16.50 -9.47
N ALA A 113 11.00 -16.33 -8.76
CA ALA A 113 12.02 -17.37 -8.61
C ALA A 113 11.61 -18.47 -7.61
N GLY A 114 10.66 -18.17 -6.72
CA GLY A 114 10.18 -19.09 -5.68
C GLY A 114 11.15 -19.24 -4.50
N PRO A 115 10.66 -19.59 -3.29
CA PRO A 115 11.51 -19.68 -2.12
C PRO A 115 12.45 -20.88 -2.22
N LYS A 116 13.75 -20.62 -2.08
CA LYS A 116 14.74 -21.65 -1.75
C LYS A 116 14.34 -22.24 -0.39
N LYS A 117 14.09 -23.54 -0.34
CA LYS A 117 13.65 -24.30 0.85
C LYS A 117 14.58 -24.00 2.03
N LYS A 118 14.14 -23.22 3.02
CA LYS A 118 14.66 -23.30 4.39
C LYS A 118 13.63 -24.07 5.20
N GLU A 119 14.11 -25.14 5.81
CA GLU A 119 13.40 -25.99 6.77
C GLU A 119 12.60 -25.15 7.76
N PRO A 120 11.36 -25.51 8.11
CA PRO A 120 10.49 -24.67 8.93
C PRO A 120 11.13 -24.44 10.30
N ALA A 121 11.54 -23.19 10.55
CA ALA A 121 11.84 -22.74 11.90
C ALA A 121 10.56 -22.86 12.72
N ALA A 122 10.64 -23.71 13.74
CA ALA A 122 9.58 -24.07 14.66
C ALA A 122 8.75 -22.86 15.10
N ALA A 123 7.44 -23.08 15.19
CA ALA A 123 6.51 -22.17 15.83
C ALA A 123 7.00 -21.79 17.23
N PRO A 124 7.05 -20.49 17.59
CA PRO A 124 7.00 -20.12 18.99
C PRO A 124 5.54 -20.23 19.47
N ALA A 125 5.37 -21.02 20.51
CA ALA A 125 4.13 -21.26 21.22
C ALA A 125 3.53 -19.99 21.83
N ASP A 126 2.20 -20.04 21.98
CA ASP A 126 1.30 -19.29 22.85
C ASP A 126 1.92 -18.49 24.02
N GLY A 127 1.30 -17.32 24.24
CA GLY A 127 0.95 -16.88 25.59
C GLY A 127 1.47 -15.50 26.02
N ALA A 128 0.60 -14.49 25.95
CA ALA A 128 0.43 -13.49 27.02
C ALA A 128 -0.73 -12.54 26.67
N LYS A 129 -1.91 -12.87 27.20
CA LYS A 129 -3.07 -11.99 27.31
C LYS A 129 -2.77 -10.98 28.43
N PRO A 130 -2.82 -9.64 28.21
CA PRO A 130 -2.83 -8.71 29.33
C PRO A 130 -4.18 -8.81 30.04
N LYS A 131 -4.16 -9.31 31.28
CA LYS A 131 -5.15 -8.99 32.31
C LYS A 131 -4.48 -7.98 33.23
N GLU A 132 -4.92 -6.72 33.14
CA GLU A 132 -5.23 -5.78 34.23
C GLU A 132 -5.84 -4.52 33.62
#